data_AF-A0A2E1P1T0-F1
#
_entry.id   AF-A0A2E1P1T0-F1
#
_cell.length_a   1.000
_cell.length_b   1.000
_cell.length_c   1.000
_cell.angle_alpha   90.00
_cell.angle_beta   90.00
_cell.angle_gamma   90.00
#
_symmetry.space_group_name_H-M   'P 1'
#
loop_
_entity.id
_entity.type
_entity.pdbx_description
1 polymer ?
#
loop_
_entity_poly.entity_id
_entity_poly.type
_entity_poly.pdbx_seq_one_letter_code
_entity_poly.pdbx_strand_id
1 'polypeptide(L)'
;MSMRTNWNSIWRYIHLTFGLILVVYHARIAWYHQGIVDSVWSADIDKLVSTTLIFFVMWTGLAKWPIYPWYKKRQNKKKRAQKAAAAE
;
A
#
# COMPACT_ATOMS: atom_id res chain seq x y z
N MET A 1 12.36 24.58 -0.31
CA MET A 1 11.50 23.39 -0.15
C MET A 1 12.37 22.24 0.31
N SER A 2 12.45 21.99 1.62
CA SER A 2 13.30 20.91 2.15
C SER A 2 12.72 19.57 1.70
N MET A 3 13.33 18.95 0.68
CA MET A 3 13.06 17.57 0.30
C MET A 3 13.67 16.62 1.32
N ARG A 4 13.16 16.66 2.55
CA ARG A 4 13.31 15.54 3.47
C ARG A 4 12.48 14.43 2.84
N THR A 5 13.12 13.57 2.06
CA THR A 5 12.52 12.42 1.38
C THR A 5 11.58 11.76 2.37
N ASN A 6 10.28 11.97 2.13
CA ASN A 6 9.25 11.64 3.09
C ASN A 6 9.08 10.13 2.93
N TRP A 7 9.91 9.35 3.62
CA TRP A 7 10.00 7.89 3.53
C TRP A 7 8.62 7.25 3.63
N ASN A 8 7.75 7.83 4.45
CA ASN A 8 6.35 7.46 4.56
C ASN A 8 5.55 7.60 3.24
N SER A 9 5.75 8.70 2.51
CA SER A 9 5.13 8.91 1.19
C SER A 9 5.69 7.92 0.15
N ILE A 10 7.00 7.66 0.16
CA ILE A 10 7.62 6.69 -0.76
C ILE A 10 7.04 5.29 -0.53
N TRP A 11 7.02 4.82 0.73
CA TRP A 11 6.42 3.53 1.08
C TRP A 11 4.94 3.44 0.76
N ARG A 12 4.19 4.54 0.89
CA ARG A 12 2.79 4.61 0.48
C ARG A 12 2.65 4.40 -1.03
N TYR A 13 3.42 5.12 -1.84
CA TYR A 13 3.35 4.96 -3.30
C TYR A 13 3.78 3.57 -3.74
N ILE A 14 4.85 3.02 -3.15
CA ILE A 14 5.28 1.64 -3.38
C ILE A 14 4.13 0.66 -3.07
N HIS A 15 3.50 0.77 -1.90
CA HIS A 15 2.37 -0.10 -1.52
C HIS A 15 1.20 0.03 -2.50
N LEU A 16 0.85 1.26 -2.91
CA LEU A 16 -0.23 1.50 -3.87
C LEU A 16 0.09 0.91 -5.25
N THR A 17 1.32 1.03 -5.73
CA THR A 17 1.76 0.44 -7.00
C THR A 17 1.66 -1.09 -6.96
N PHE A 18 2.16 -1.72 -5.91
CA PHE A 18 2.05 -3.17 -5.74
C PHE A 18 0.60 -3.64 -5.55
N GLY A 19 -0.22 -2.87 -4.82
CA GLY A 19 -1.65 -3.13 -4.68
C GLY A 19 -2.39 -3.04 -6.02
N LEU A 20 -2.05 -2.07 -6.88
CA LEU A 20 -2.64 -1.96 -8.21
C LEU A 20 -2.32 -3.17 -9.09
N ILE A 21 -1.09 -3.70 -9.03
CA ILE A 21 -0.72 -4.93 -9.75
C ILE A 21 -1.59 -6.11 -9.30
N LEU A 22 -1.85 -6.25 -7.99
CA LEU A 22 -2.74 -7.28 -7.47
C LEU A 22 -4.18 -7.11 -7.97
N VAL A 23 -4.68 -5.87 -8.06
CA VAL A 23 -6.01 -5.59 -8.63
C VAL A 23 -6.09 -6.04 -10.08
N VAL A 24 -5.09 -5.69 -10.91
CA VAL A 24 -5.04 -6.11 -12.32
C VAL A 24 -4.96 -7.63 -12.45
N TYR A 25 -4.15 -8.29 -11.62
CA TYR A 25 -4.04 -9.74 -11.59
C TYR A 25 -5.40 -10.41 -11.33
N HIS A 26 -6.10 -10.00 -10.27
CA HIS A 26 -7.42 -10.55 -9.92
C HIS A 26 -8.51 -10.14 -10.92
N ALA A 27 -8.44 -8.94 -11.50
CA ALA A 27 -9.37 -8.48 -12.51
C ALA A 27 -9.35 -9.40 -13.74
N ARG A 28 -8.17 -9.81 -14.21
CA ARG A 28 -8.07 -10.75 -15.34
C ARG A 28 -8.68 -12.11 -15.01
N ILE A 29 -8.50 -12.63 -13.79
CA ILE A 29 -9.12 -13.88 -13.35
C ILE A 29 -10.65 -13.74 -13.37
N ALA A 30 -11.18 -12.63 -12.84
CA ALA A 30 -12.61 -12.35 -12.88
C ALA A 30 -13.14 -12.22 -14.32
N TRP A 31 -12.40 -11.55 -15.21
CA TRP A 31 -12.75 -11.42 -16.62
C TRP A 31 -12.77 -12.74 -17.36
N TYR A 32 -11.87 -13.67 -17.02
CA TYR A 32 -11.90 -15.03 -17.56
C TYR A 32 -13.21 -15.74 -17.18
N HIS A 33 -13.60 -15.66 -15.91
CA HIS A 33 -14.88 -16.21 -15.45
C HIS A 33 -16.11 -15.52 -16.05
N GLN A 34 -15.98 -14.28 -16.49
CA GLN A 34 -17.03 -13.51 -17.18
C GLN A 34 -17.03 -13.69 -18.70
N GLY A 35 -16.09 -14.46 -19.26
CA GLY A 35 -15.95 -14.67 -20.71
C GLY A 35 -15.46 -13.44 -21.47
N ILE A 36 -14.82 -12.47 -20.80
CA ILE A 36 -14.24 -11.27 -21.41
C ILE A 36 -12.84 -11.56 -21.98
N VAL A 37 -12.12 -12.53 -21.40
CA VAL A 37 -10.81 -13.00 -21.86
C VAL A 37 -10.78 -14.52 -21.90
N ASP A 38 -10.02 -15.08 -22.83
CA ASP A 38 -9.99 -16.54 -23.07
C ASP A 38 -8.98 -17.29 -22.19
N SER A 39 -8.17 -16.58 -21.39
CA SER A 39 -7.14 -17.21 -20.57
C SER A 39 -6.78 -16.43 -19.30
N VAL A 40 -6.39 -17.21 -18.28
CA VAL A 40 -5.79 -16.73 -17.03
C VAL A 40 -4.26 -16.59 -17.16
N TRP A 41 -3.62 -16.15 -16.09
CA TRP A 41 -2.17 -16.05 -16.00
C TRP A 41 -1.51 -17.44 -16.00
N SER A 42 -0.21 -17.49 -16.32
CA SER A 42 0.56 -18.74 -16.25
C SER A 42 0.86 -19.12 -14.80
N ALA A 43 1.14 -20.41 -14.55
CA ALA A 43 1.46 -20.93 -13.23
C ALA A 43 2.66 -20.21 -12.56
N ASP A 44 3.64 -19.76 -13.35
CA ASP A 44 4.79 -18.99 -12.84
C ASP A 44 4.37 -17.62 -12.30
N ILE A 45 3.43 -16.95 -12.97
CA ILE A 45 2.88 -15.67 -12.52
C ILE A 45 2.03 -15.87 -11.27
N ASP A 46 1.19 -16.90 -11.23
CA ASP A 46 0.39 -17.23 -10.05
C ASP A 46 1.29 -17.50 -8.83
N LYS A 47 2.40 -18.24 -9.03
CA LYS A 47 3.40 -18.49 -8.00
C LYS A 47 4.07 -17.21 -7.54
N LEU A 48 4.53 -16.36 -8.46
CA LEU A 48 5.16 -15.07 -8.14
C LEU A 48 4.21 -14.16 -7.34
N VAL A 49 2.96 -14.06 -7.78
CA VAL A 49 1.94 -13.23 -7.14
C VAL A 49 1.65 -13.74 -5.73
N SER A 50 1.41 -15.04 -5.59
CA SER A 50 1.03 -15.66 -4.32
C SER A 50 2.16 -15.62 -3.28
N THR A 51 3.39 -15.88 -3.71
CA THR A 51 4.54 -15.95 -2.78
C THR A 51 5.12 -14.58 -2.45
N THR A 52 5.17 -13.68 -3.43
CA THR A 52 5.94 -12.44 -3.32
C THR A 52 5.04 -11.21 -3.21
N LEU A 53 4.13 -11.00 -4.17
CA LEU A 53 3.32 -9.78 -4.24
C LEU A 53 2.32 -9.70 -3.10
N ILE A 54 1.59 -10.77 -2.80
CA ILE A 54 0.63 -10.80 -1.69
C ILE A 54 1.36 -10.56 -0.37
N PHE A 55 2.48 -11.26 -0.12
CA PHE A 55 3.25 -11.11 1.10
C PHE A 55 3.77 -9.68 1.27
N PHE A 56 4.30 -9.08 0.19
CA PHE A 56 4.81 -7.72 0.21
C PHE A 56 3.71 -6.68 0.49
N VAL A 57 2.54 -6.80 -0.15
CA VAL A 57 1.40 -5.91 0.06
C VAL A 57 0.83 -6.06 1.46
N MET A 58 0.67 -7.30 1.95
CA MET A 58 0.22 -7.55 3.33
C MET A 58 1.20 -6.97 4.35
N TRP A 59 2.50 -7.19 4.19
CA TRP A 59 3.52 -6.65 5.09
C TRP A 59 3.52 -5.12 5.08
N THR A 60 3.49 -4.50 3.91
CA THR A 60 3.53 -3.04 3.79
C THR A 60 2.23 -2.34 4.22
N GLY A 61 1.10 -3.05 4.22
CA GLY A 61 -0.22 -2.58 4.65
C GLY A 61 -0.59 -2.99 6.09
N LEU A 62 -0.83 -4.28 6.33
CA LEU A 62 -1.36 -4.82 7.59
C LEU A 62 -0.36 -4.74 8.75
N ALA A 63 0.93 -4.99 8.52
CA ALA A 63 1.93 -4.95 9.61
C ALA A 63 2.08 -3.54 10.20
N LYS A 64 1.71 -2.49 9.45
CA LYS A 64 1.70 -1.10 9.95
C LYS A 64 0.42 -0.76 10.73
N TRP A 65 -0.65 -1.54 10.57
CA TRP A 65 -1.95 -1.30 11.18
C TRP A 65 -1.94 -1.28 12.72
N PRO A 66 -1.29 -2.22 13.45
CA PRO A 66 -1.22 -2.15 14.91
C PRO A 66 -0.41 -0.95 15.43
N ILE A 67 0.56 -0.45 14.64
CA ILE A 67 1.42 0.69 15.01
C ILE A 67 0.76 2.03 14.63
N TYR A 68 -0.21 2.02 13.70
CA TYR A 68 -0.83 3.21 13.13
C TYR A 68 -1.54 4.11 14.17
N PRO A 69 -2.32 3.60 15.14
CA PRO A 69 -2.96 4.44 16.16
C PRO A 69 -1.95 5.26 16.96
N TRP A 70 -0.82 4.64 17.33
CA TRP A 70 0.22 5.29 18.11
C TRP A 70 1.01 6.31 17.28
N TYR A 71 1.33 5.96 16.02
CA TYR A 71 1.93 6.88 15.07
C TYR A 71 1.05 8.14 14.86
N LYS A 72 -0.25 7.96 14.64
CA LYS A 72 -1.21 9.05 14.44
C LYS A 72 -1.36 9.92 15.69
N LYS A 73 -1.38 9.31 16.89
CA LYS A 73 -1.41 10.04 18.17
C LYS A 73 -0.18 10.93 18.34
N ARG A 74 1.02 10.41 18.02
CA ARG A 74 2.27 11.20 18.03
C ARG A 74 2.26 12.34 17.01
N GLN A 75 1.78 12.08 15.79
CA GLN A 75 1.72 13.10 14.74
C GLN A 75 0.75 14.24 15.11
N ASN A 76 -0.43 13.91 15.66
CA ASN A 76 -1.40 14.90 16.09
C ASN A 76 -0.90 15.75 17.26
N LYS A 77 -0.16 15.17 18.21
CA LYS A 77 0.49 15.94 19.30
C LYS A 77 1.47 16.98 18.74
N LYS A 78 2.30 16.60 17.77
CA LYS A 78 3.23 17.53 17.09
C LYS A 78 2.48 18.65 16.36
N LYS A 79 1.41 18.32 15.62
CA LYS A 79 0.59 19.32 14.92
C LYS A 79 -0.09 20.30 15.88
N ARG A 80 -0.57 19.84 17.04
CA ARG A 80 -1.15 20.72 18.07
C ARG A 80 -0.12 21.67 18.66
N ALA A 81 1.07 21.17 18.98
CA ALA A 81 2.17 22.00 19.49
C ALA A 81 2.61 23.07 18.47
N GLN A 82 2.69 22.71 17.18
CA GLN A 82 3.00 23.67 16.12
C GLN A 82 1.91 24.74 15.95
N LYS A 83 0.63 24.37 16.08
CA LYS A 83 -0.47 25.34 16.04
C LYS A 83 -0.45 26.30 17.23
N ALA A 84 -0.10 25.81 18.42
CA ALA A 84 0.02 26.65 19.61
C ALA A 84 1.19 27.64 19.46
N ALA A 85 2.35 27.18 19.01
CA ALA A 85 3.53 28.04 18.80
C ALA A 85 3.41 29.03 17.61
N ALA A 86 2.42 28.86 16.73
CA ALA A 86 2.13 29.79 15.64
C ALA A 86 0.99 30.78 15.99
N ALA A 87 0.37 30.60 17.16
CA ALA A 87 -0.67 31.49 17.69
C ALA A 87 -0.13 32.43 18.79
N GLU A 88 1.09 32.17 19.29
CA GLU A 88 1.97 33.16 19.94
C GLU A 88 2.73 33.98 18.89
#